data_AF-A0A1W9W747-F1
#
_entry.id   AF-A0A1W9W747-F1
#
_cell.length_a   1.000
_cell.length_b   1.000
_cell.length_c   1.000
_cell.angle_alpha   90.00
_cell.angle_beta   90.00
_cell.angle_gamma   90.00
#
_symmetry.space_group_name_H-M   'P 1'
#
loop_
_entity.id
_entity.type
_entity.pdbx_description
1 polymer ?
#
loop_
_entity_poly.entity_id
_entity_poly.type
_entity_poly.pdbx_seq_one_letter_code
_entity_poly.pdbx_strand_id
1 'polypeptide(L)'
;MKKLSIFTALLLILLTAFTAQATEQNKIQSEKRNDTENELQGVYYYRIEPSFYTGFAPRCQEPNNIHIHLGRGNQVRVTLVLSNPVIDSYLPDLAFRYHVYDELIKTSKIKLTQNLGFEKFARIIKTENIVKLAGERNRMNPRAYRKISLEILEKLNPGRVFHIHINFDQQMHRWSIQLAPFLNKKPSIQESLALINNMLPTRMWVSELPWRLKDKLKNAIALYGIYEEDLKSENAWKSFYHAAVELFEAAANNIYPFNGKMLDFYEFTAVYPVGTLNQMAKYDGRNIPLYPCPGKRNLIHHQRTKVVDHIPDKVCYGYLPWLPYMHVGKTLHNSFHTLWFQNNVKRNTFIPKEWKQNTKNSRTGKPYPYLWLLSRGPMSHGCTHVNAGHISELRQMLPSDEKALPKVVTYRNKSNHFDVFDIDGDGRPEVMGVKYYHAYSLKHKKPYKRRAPADRKSFYKWLYVNGYRYDADGGLVFDQAPTSRFVRKNAYKGETYENIPLYEAEYTPETLQFYNRMPIPFVRELRRISSTYDHNRKVLKLDKK
;
A
#
# COMPACT_ATOMS: atom_id res chain seq x y z
N MET A 1 58.13 10.06 -11.04
CA MET A 1 57.72 8.64 -10.85
C MET A 1 57.19 8.28 -9.44
N LYS A 2 57.52 8.99 -8.34
CA LYS A 2 57.03 8.63 -6.99
C LYS A 2 55.58 9.02 -6.65
N LYS A 3 54.94 9.95 -7.37
CA LYS A 3 53.54 10.39 -7.10
C LYS A 3 52.46 9.47 -7.69
N LEU A 4 52.80 8.64 -8.69
CA LEU A 4 51.82 7.75 -9.33
C LEU A 4 51.53 6.50 -8.49
N SER A 5 52.53 6.02 -7.73
CA SER A 5 52.42 4.80 -6.90
C SER A 5 51.51 4.95 -5.67
N ILE A 6 51.42 6.15 -5.08
CA ILE A 6 50.57 6.40 -3.91
C ILE A 6 49.09 6.43 -4.30
N PHE A 7 48.77 6.94 -5.50
CA PHE A 7 47.39 7.03 -5.98
C PHE A 7 46.80 5.64 -6.30
N THR A 8 47.61 4.73 -6.85
CA THR A 8 47.20 3.35 -7.13
C THR A 8 46.98 2.55 -5.84
N ALA A 9 47.82 2.76 -4.81
CA ALA A 9 47.66 2.10 -3.52
C ALA A 9 46.40 2.57 -2.77
N LEU A 10 46.10 3.88 -2.81
CA LEU A 10 44.89 4.43 -2.18
C LEU A 10 43.60 3.95 -2.87
N LEU A 11 43.62 3.86 -4.21
CA LEU A 11 42.49 3.34 -4.99
C LEU A 11 42.22 1.87 -4.68
N LEU A 12 43.28 1.06 -4.50
CA LEU A 12 43.17 -0.35 -4.16
C LEU A 12 42.59 -0.56 -2.74
N ILE A 13 43.02 0.25 -1.77
CA ILE A 13 42.51 0.19 -0.39
C ILE A 13 41.03 0.61 -0.34
N LEU A 14 40.65 1.66 -1.05
CA LEU A 14 39.25 2.08 -1.18
C LEU A 14 38.38 1.00 -1.85
N LEU A 15 38.85 0.40 -2.94
CA LEU A 15 38.15 -0.70 -3.61
C LEU A 15 37.95 -1.91 -2.69
N THR A 16 38.98 -2.30 -1.92
CA THR A 16 38.86 -3.42 -0.97
C THR A 16 37.90 -3.12 0.18
N ALA A 17 37.87 -1.88 0.68
CA ALA A 17 36.94 -1.44 1.72
C ALA A 17 35.48 -1.43 1.23
N PHE A 18 35.23 -0.97 0.00
CA PHE A 18 33.89 -1.02 -0.62
C PHE A 18 33.43 -2.46 -0.90
N THR A 19 34.33 -3.34 -1.37
CA THR A 19 33.98 -4.75 -1.55
C THR A 19 33.72 -5.46 -0.22
N ALA A 20 34.47 -5.15 0.84
CA ALA A 20 34.26 -5.75 2.16
C ALA A 20 32.91 -5.31 2.78
N GLN A 21 32.56 -4.01 2.69
CA GLN A 21 31.27 -3.50 3.16
C GLN A 21 30.07 -4.06 2.37
N ALA A 22 30.20 -4.19 1.04
CA ALA A 22 29.15 -4.79 0.21
C ALA A 22 28.99 -6.30 0.49
N THR A 23 30.09 -7.02 0.72
CA THR A 23 30.07 -8.45 1.04
C THR A 23 29.50 -8.71 2.44
N GLU A 24 29.78 -7.83 3.41
CA GLU A 24 29.25 -7.91 4.77
C GLU A 24 27.75 -7.53 4.84
N GLN A 25 27.32 -6.50 4.10
CA GLN A 25 25.89 -6.20 3.90
C GLN A 25 25.14 -7.36 3.23
N ASN A 26 25.72 -7.97 2.18
CA ASN A 26 25.12 -9.12 1.50
C ASN A 26 25.05 -10.36 2.40
N LYS A 27 26.06 -10.57 3.26
CA LYS A 27 26.06 -11.67 4.24
C LYS A 27 24.99 -11.48 5.31
N ILE A 28 24.87 -10.28 5.88
CA ILE A 28 23.81 -9.90 6.84
C ILE A 28 22.42 -9.99 6.20
N GLN A 29 22.29 -9.64 4.92
CA GLN A 29 21.03 -9.72 4.18
C GLN A 29 20.66 -11.17 3.82
N SER A 30 21.64 -12.05 3.60
CA SER A 30 21.45 -13.49 3.38
C SER A 30 21.09 -14.24 4.67
N GLU A 31 21.71 -13.88 5.80
CA GLU A 31 21.41 -14.47 7.12
C GLU A 31 20.03 -14.00 7.62
N LYS A 32 19.68 -12.70 7.46
CA LYS A 32 18.31 -12.22 7.71
C LYS A 32 17.25 -12.85 6.79
N ARG A 33 17.60 -13.21 5.54
CA ARG A 33 16.66 -13.82 4.59
C ARG A 33 16.16 -15.19 5.08
N ASN A 34 17.00 -16.00 5.74
CA ASN A 34 16.59 -17.29 6.28
C ASN A 34 15.71 -17.18 7.55
N ASP A 35 15.87 -16.13 8.36
CA ASP A 35 15.09 -15.95 9.60
C ASP A 35 13.63 -15.57 9.34
N THR A 36 13.35 -14.80 8.28
CA THR A 36 11.99 -14.29 7.99
C THR A 36 10.96 -15.38 7.62
N GLU A 37 11.39 -16.55 7.15
CA GLU A 37 10.49 -17.64 6.74
C GLU A 37 9.81 -18.34 7.93
N ASN A 38 10.38 -18.21 9.14
CA ASN A 38 9.88 -18.83 10.38
C ASN A 38 9.26 -17.85 11.38
N GLU A 39 9.29 -16.54 11.09
CA GLU A 39 8.71 -15.54 11.97
C GLU A 39 7.19 -15.70 12.10
N LEU A 40 6.68 -15.46 13.32
CA LEU A 40 5.23 -15.52 13.58
C LEU A 40 4.47 -14.51 12.74
N GLN A 41 3.66 -14.99 11.81
CA GLN A 41 2.76 -14.20 10.98
C GLN A 41 1.29 -14.41 11.38
N GLY A 42 0.43 -13.46 11.05
CA GLY A 42 -0.98 -13.49 11.43
C GLY A 42 -1.28 -12.86 12.79
N VAL A 43 -2.57 -12.83 13.14
CA VAL A 43 -3.06 -12.38 14.45
C VAL A 43 -3.56 -13.58 15.26
N TYR A 44 -2.91 -13.84 16.39
CA TYR A 44 -3.34 -14.87 17.34
C TYR A 44 -4.45 -14.37 18.26
N TYR A 45 -5.41 -15.24 18.59
CA TYR A 45 -6.55 -14.90 19.43
C TYR A 45 -7.15 -16.13 20.14
N TYR A 46 -7.85 -15.87 21.25
CA TYR A 46 -8.63 -16.82 22.04
C TYR A 46 -10.07 -16.94 21.58
N ARG A 47 -10.68 -15.80 21.27
CA ARG A 47 -12.10 -15.71 20.92
C ARG A 47 -12.32 -14.51 20.03
N ILE A 48 -13.41 -14.53 19.27
CA ILE A 48 -13.73 -13.42 18.41
C ILE A 48 -14.29 -12.27 19.26
N GLU A 49 -13.56 -11.16 19.24
CA GLU A 49 -13.88 -9.90 19.90
C GLU A 49 -13.50 -8.72 19.00
N PRO A 50 -14.08 -7.54 19.24
CA PRO A 50 -13.63 -6.31 18.62
C PRO A 50 -12.15 -5.99 18.88
N SER A 51 -11.56 -5.25 17.95
CA SER A 51 -10.20 -4.73 18.07
C SER A 51 -10.08 -3.32 17.50
N PHE A 52 -9.14 -2.55 18.02
CA PHE A 52 -8.71 -1.27 17.44
C PHE A 52 -7.25 -1.36 16.95
N TYR A 53 -6.90 -0.50 15.99
CA TYR A 53 -5.57 -0.47 15.38
C TYR A 53 -4.57 0.22 16.31
N THR A 54 -3.43 -0.43 16.55
CA THR A 54 -2.37 0.06 17.45
C THR A 54 -1.03 0.22 16.74
N GLY A 55 -1.06 0.45 15.43
CA GLY A 55 0.14 0.77 14.63
C GLY A 55 0.21 2.25 14.27
N PHE A 56 1.16 2.56 13.39
CA PHE A 56 1.65 3.91 13.14
C PHE A 56 1.48 4.39 11.70
N ALA A 57 0.66 3.69 10.89
CA ALA A 57 0.32 4.20 9.56
C ALA A 57 -0.40 5.57 9.68
N PRO A 58 -0.07 6.53 8.81
CA PRO A 58 -0.73 7.84 8.80
C PRO A 58 -2.17 7.70 8.31
N ARG A 59 -2.99 8.72 8.58
CA ARG A 59 -4.33 8.83 8.00
C ARG A 59 -4.32 9.88 6.90
N CYS A 60 -4.96 9.59 5.77
CA CYS A 60 -5.17 10.55 4.70
C CYS A 60 -6.66 10.89 4.59
N GLN A 61 -7.01 12.17 4.78
CA GLN A 61 -8.39 12.65 4.62
C GLN A 61 -8.74 13.00 3.17
N GLU A 62 -7.74 13.08 2.29
CA GLU A 62 -7.85 13.53 0.89
C GLU A 62 -7.91 12.32 -0.05
N PRO A 63 -9.07 11.94 -0.59
CA PRO A 63 -9.21 10.67 -1.33
C PRO A 63 -8.34 10.58 -2.59
N ASN A 64 -8.05 11.72 -3.24
CA ASN A 64 -7.23 11.78 -4.45
C ASN A 64 -5.76 11.43 -4.21
N ASN A 65 -5.31 11.53 -2.95
CA ASN A 65 -3.94 11.20 -2.56
C ASN A 65 -3.78 9.70 -2.27
N ILE A 66 -4.86 8.90 -2.35
CA ILE A 66 -4.89 7.50 -1.96
C ILE A 66 -5.00 6.60 -3.19
N HIS A 67 -3.98 5.79 -3.43
CA HIS A 67 -3.89 4.90 -4.59
C HIS A 67 -3.81 3.46 -4.10
N ILE A 68 -4.77 2.62 -4.49
CA ILE A 68 -4.82 1.21 -4.08
C ILE A 68 -4.72 0.32 -5.32
N HIS A 69 -3.64 -0.46 -5.45
CA HIS A 69 -3.31 -1.24 -6.63
C HIS A 69 -3.22 -2.74 -6.33
N LEU A 70 -4.01 -3.56 -7.02
CA LEU A 70 -3.94 -5.02 -6.95
C LEU A 70 -3.22 -5.55 -8.20
N GLY A 71 -2.14 -6.32 -8.01
CA GLY A 71 -1.27 -6.82 -9.09
C GLY A 71 -0.96 -8.31 -9.02
N ARG A 72 -0.45 -8.89 -10.13
CA ARG A 72 0.04 -10.28 -10.20
C ARG A 72 1.05 -10.53 -9.08
N GLY A 73 0.91 -11.69 -8.44
CA GLY A 73 1.62 -12.04 -7.21
C GLY A 73 0.73 -11.99 -5.97
N ASN A 74 -0.56 -11.69 -6.08
CA ASN A 74 -1.51 -11.65 -4.97
C ASN A 74 -1.08 -10.69 -3.85
N GLN A 75 -0.76 -9.46 -4.23
CA GLN A 75 -0.52 -8.35 -3.31
C GLN A 75 -1.37 -7.14 -3.67
N VAL A 76 -1.70 -6.33 -2.66
CA VAL A 76 -2.26 -5.00 -2.85
C VAL A 76 -1.27 -3.96 -2.31
N ARG A 77 -0.89 -3.01 -3.15
CA ARG A 77 -0.13 -1.82 -2.79
C ARG A 77 -1.09 -0.68 -2.44
N VAL A 78 -0.77 0.08 -1.41
CA VAL A 78 -1.48 1.27 -0.98
C VAL A 78 -0.47 2.38 -0.85
N THR A 79 -0.61 3.42 -1.67
CA THR A 79 0.27 4.58 -1.67
C THR A 79 -0.54 5.81 -1.27
N LEU A 80 0.01 6.60 -0.34
CA LEU A 80 -0.52 7.88 0.10
C LEU A 80 0.48 8.97 -0.31
N VAL A 81 0.06 9.90 -1.15
CA VAL A 81 0.84 11.12 -1.42
C VAL A 81 0.67 12.05 -0.21
N LEU A 82 1.75 12.29 0.53
CA LEU A 82 1.71 12.99 1.82
C LEU A 82 1.67 14.50 1.58
N SER A 83 0.48 15.07 1.62
CA SER A 83 0.29 16.52 1.63
C SER A 83 0.77 17.14 2.95
N ASN A 84 1.03 18.45 2.94
CA ASN A 84 1.36 19.18 4.17
C ASN A 84 0.32 18.94 5.30
N PRO A 85 -1.01 18.98 5.04
CA PRO A 85 -2.01 18.60 6.05
C PRO A 85 -1.86 17.18 6.62
N VAL A 86 -1.52 16.18 5.80
CA VAL A 86 -1.31 14.80 6.28
C VAL A 86 -0.09 14.73 7.20
N ILE A 87 1.01 15.37 6.82
CA ILE A 87 2.23 15.43 7.63
C ILE A 87 1.97 16.20 8.93
N ASP A 88 1.31 17.36 8.86
CA ASP A 88 1.01 18.21 10.01
C ASP A 88 0.04 17.54 11.01
N SER A 89 -0.81 16.63 10.55
CA SER A 89 -1.79 15.93 11.39
C SER A 89 -1.29 14.59 11.92
N TYR A 90 -0.14 14.07 11.47
CA TYR A 90 0.34 12.75 11.87
C TYR A 90 0.58 12.61 13.38
N LEU A 91 1.40 13.48 13.99
CA LEU A 91 1.64 13.45 15.45
C LEU A 91 0.38 13.76 16.27
N PRO A 92 -0.44 14.78 15.94
CA PRO A 92 -1.72 14.99 16.59
C PRO A 92 -2.66 13.77 16.49
N ASP A 93 -2.69 13.07 15.36
CA ASP A 93 -3.52 11.86 15.20
C ASP A 93 -3.04 10.71 16.09
N LEU A 94 -1.72 10.49 16.21
CA LEU A 94 -1.17 9.51 17.14
C LEU A 94 -1.51 9.85 18.60
N ALA A 95 -1.28 11.10 19.00
CA ALA A 95 -1.59 11.58 20.34
C ALA A 95 -3.09 11.45 20.65
N PHE A 96 -3.95 11.85 19.72
CA PHE A 96 -5.39 11.78 19.87
C PHE A 96 -5.91 10.34 19.98
N ARG A 97 -5.44 9.42 19.14
CA ARG A 97 -5.75 7.99 19.26
C ARG A 97 -5.35 7.44 20.63
N TYR A 98 -4.14 7.79 21.11
CA TYR A 98 -3.69 7.41 22.44
C TYR A 98 -4.60 7.92 23.55
N HIS A 99 -4.95 9.22 23.54
CA HIS A 99 -5.82 9.80 24.56
C HIS A 99 -7.21 9.17 24.57
N VAL A 100 -7.84 8.98 23.40
CA VAL A 100 -9.16 8.35 23.32
C VAL A 100 -9.13 6.91 23.82
N TYR A 101 -8.12 6.12 23.42
CA TYR A 101 -7.98 4.74 23.88
C TYR A 101 -7.74 4.68 25.39
N ASP A 102 -6.83 5.51 25.91
CA ASP A 102 -6.51 5.59 27.34
C ASP A 102 -7.72 6.04 28.18
N GLU A 103 -8.49 7.04 27.72
CA GLU A 103 -9.71 7.52 28.36
C GLU A 103 -10.76 6.40 28.43
N LEU A 104 -11.03 5.71 27.32
CA LEU A 104 -11.98 4.59 27.27
C LEU A 104 -11.61 3.45 28.23
N ILE A 105 -10.31 3.17 28.38
CA ILE A 105 -9.80 2.13 29.28
C ILE A 105 -9.90 2.58 30.74
N LYS A 106 -9.41 3.79 31.08
CA LYS A 106 -9.41 4.33 32.46
C LYS A 106 -10.82 4.53 33.01
N THR A 107 -11.74 4.97 32.16
CA THR A 107 -13.16 5.14 32.52
C THR A 107 -13.97 3.85 32.39
N SER A 108 -13.30 2.71 32.18
CA SER A 108 -13.89 1.36 32.09
C SER A 108 -15.01 1.21 31.04
N LYS A 109 -15.00 2.05 29.99
CA LYS A 109 -15.93 1.90 28.85
C LYS A 109 -15.58 0.69 28.00
N ILE A 110 -14.29 0.35 27.95
CA ILE A 110 -13.78 -0.89 27.40
C ILE A 110 -12.80 -1.56 28.37
N LYS A 111 -12.68 -2.88 28.28
CA LYS A 111 -11.71 -3.71 28.99
C LYS A 111 -10.84 -4.43 27.97
N LEU A 112 -9.53 -4.25 28.05
CA LEU A 112 -8.57 -4.98 27.22
C LEU A 112 -8.57 -6.48 27.56
N THR A 113 -8.44 -7.36 26.56
CA THR A 113 -8.67 -8.80 26.76
C THR A 113 -7.50 -9.70 26.37
N GLN A 114 -7.22 -9.88 25.08
CA GLN A 114 -6.49 -11.07 24.63
C GLN A 114 -4.98 -10.86 24.49
N ASN A 115 -4.58 -9.66 24.11
CA ASN A 115 -3.20 -9.32 23.78
C ASN A 115 -2.75 -8.00 24.42
N LEU A 116 -1.46 -7.69 24.27
CA LEU A 116 -0.77 -6.50 24.81
C LEU A 116 -0.47 -5.44 23.74
N GLY A 117 -1.38 -5.25 22.77
CA GLY A 117 -1.18 -4.31 21.65
C GLY A 117 -1.18 -2.85 22.09
N PHE A 118 -2.12 -2.46 22.95
CA PHE A 118 -2.22 -1.08 23.45
C PHE A 118 -1.03 -0.72 24.34
N GLU A 119 -0.56 -1.62 25.19
CA GLU A 119 0.60 -1.37 26.06
C GLU A 119 1.87 -1.08 25.25
N LYS A 120 2.07 -1.79 24.14
CA LYS A 120 3.19 -1.52 23.22
C LYS A 120 3.05 -0.18 22.54
N PHE A 121 1.87 0.12 22.01
CA PHE A 121 1.57 1.40 21.39
C PHE A 121 1.80 2.55 22.38
N ALA A 122 1.19 2.48 23.57
CA ALA A 122 1.35 3.47 24.63
C ALA A 122 2.82 3.67 25.05
N ARG A 123 3.62 2.59 25.11
CA ARG A 123 5.05 2.70 25.39
C ARG A 123 5.76 3.52 24.32
N ILE A 124 5.54 3.23 23.04
CA ILE A 124 6.15 3.97 21.93
C ILE A 124 5.70 5.44 21.95
N ILE A 125 4.40 5.71 22.16
CA ILE A 125 3.88 7.08 22.29
C ILE A 125 4.64 7.87 23.38
N LYS A 126 4.95 7.23 24.52
CA LYS A 126 5.69 7.84 25.62
C LYS A 126 7.19 7.99 25.29
N THR A 127 7.83 6.93 24.82
CA THR A 127 9.26 6.92 24.48
C THR A 127 9.60 7.96 23.41
N GLU A 128 8.75 8.11 22.40
CA GLU A 128 8.93 9.08 21.32
C GLU A 128 8.35 10.47 21.64
N ASN A 129 7.88 10.70 22.87
CA ASN A 129 7.30 11.97 23.33
C ASN A 129 6.18 12.52 22.42
N ILE A 130 5.40 11.65 21.77
CA ILE A 130 4.45 12.03 20.72
C ILE A 130 3.41 13.05 21.20
N VAL A 131 2.88 12.88 22.42
CA VAL A 131 1.88 13.80 23.00
C VAL A 131 2.46 15.20 23.17
N LYS A 132 3.70 15.30 23.66
CA LYS A 132 4.39 16.59 23.81
C LYS A 132 4.61 17.23 22.45
N LEU A 133 5.18 16.49 21.50
CA LEU A 133 5.43 16.99 20.14
C LEU A 133 4.14 17.44 19.45
N ALA A 134 3.04 16.69 19.58
CA ALA A 134 1.74 17.09 19.06
C ALA A 134 1.26 18.46 19.59
N GLY A 135 1.49 18.75 20.88
CA GLY A 135 1.14 20.02 21.52
C GLY A 135 1.98 21.22 21.05
N GLU A 136 3.15 20.99 20.44
CA GLU A 136 4.04 22.03 19.94
C GLU A 136 3.71 22.50 18.52
N ARG A 137 2.73 21.87 17.83
CA ARG A 137 2.36 22.18 16.44
C ARG A 137 2.15 23.66 16.17
N ASN A 138 1.45 24.36 17.08
CA ASN A 138 1.12 25.78 16.91
C ASN A 138 2.18 26.73 17.51
N ARG A 139 3.22 26.19 18.16
CA ARG A 139 4.30 26.95 18.80
C ARG A 139 5.59 26.93 17.97
N MET A 140 5.77 25.91 17.14
CA MET A 140 6.91 25.76 16.24
C MET A 140 6.65 26.41 14.88
N ASN A 141 7.73 26.76 14.17
CA ASN A 141 7.64 27.09 12.75
C ASN A 141 7.06 25.88 11.97
N PRO A 142 6.08 26.07 11.07
CA PRO A 142 5.42 24.97 10.36
C PRO A 142 6.38 24.04 9.59
N ARG A 143 7.44 24.59 8.98
CA ARG A 143 8.43 23.77 8.25
C ARG A 143 9.27 22.92 9.20
N ALA A 144 9.66 23.48 10.34
CA ALA A 144 10.40 22.74 11.37
C ALA A 144 9.53 21.63 11.97
N TYR A 145 8.26 21.92 12.25
CA TYR A 145 7.30 20.92 12.73
C TYR A 145 7.11 19.76 11.75
N ARG A 146 6.94 20.06 10.46
CA ARG A 146 6.81 19.04 9.40
C ARG A 146 8.01 18.11 9.35
N LYS A 147 9.21 18.66 9.44
CA LYS A 147 10.44 17.87 9.46
C LYS A 147 10.43 16.86 10.62
N ILE A 148 10.10 17.31 11.84
CA ILE A 148 9.99 16.43 13.01
C ILE A 148 8.89 15.37 12.81
N SER A 149 7.73 15.77 12.27
CA SER A 149 6.63 14.85 12.00
C SER A 149 7.02 13.76 11.00
N LEU A 150 7.74 14.12 9.93
CA LEU A 150 8.27 13.18 8.94
C LEU A 150 9.33 12.24 9.53
N GLU A 151 10.28 12.77 10.30
CA GLU A 151 11.31 11.96 10.97
C GLU A 151 10.68 10.88 11.88
N ILE A 152 9.64 11.24 12.62
CA ILE A 152 8.90 10.28 13.45
C ILE A 152 8.05 9.33 12.59
N LEU A 153 7.46 9.79 11.49
CA LEU A 153 6.71 8.93 10.57
C LEU A 153 7.61 7.85 9.96
N GLU A 154 8.79 8.22 9.48
CA GLU A 154 9.83 7.35 8.95
C GLU A 154 10.31 6.36 10.00
N LYS A 155 10.66 6.85 11.19
CA LYS A 155 11.13 6.02 12.30
C LYS A 155 10.12 4.94 12.70
N LEU A 156 8.84 5.29 12.74
CA LEU A 156 7.77 4.38 13.17
C LEU A 156 7.27 3.47 12.04
N ASN A 157 7.64 3.74 10.78
CA ASN A 157 7.25 2.96 9.61
C ASN A 157 8.45 2.72 8.68
N PRO A 158 9.47 1.97 9.14
CA PRO A 158 10.70 1.78 8.39
C PRO A 158 10.42 1.13 7.02
N GLY A 159 11.07 1.65 5.97
CA GLY A 159 10.95 1.16 4.60
C GLY A 159 9.59 1.41 3.93
N ARG A 160 8.80 2.36 4.45
CA ARG A 160 7.46 2.69 3.93
C ARG A 160 7.25 4.16 3.60
N VAL A 161 8.22 5.02 3.90
CA VAL A 161 8.17 6.44 3.60
C VAL A 161 9.27 6.74 2.59
N PHE A 162 8.91 7.37 1.49
CA PHE A 162 9.80 7.62 0.35
C PHE A 162 9.79 9.11 0.03
N HIS A 163 10.96 9.71 -0.06
CA HIS A 163 11.11 11.09 -0.52
C HIS A 163 11.34 11.08 -2.04
N ILE A 164 10.32 11.46 -2.78
CA ILE A 164 10.31 11.45 -4.24
C ILE A 164 10.88 12.77 -4.77
N HIS A 165 11.92 12.65 -5.59
CA HIS A 165 12.58 13.77 -6.26
C HIS A 165 12.71 13.49 -7.75
N ILE A 166 11.80 14.05 -8.54
CA ILE A 166 11.78 13.82 -9.99
C ILE A 166 12.06 15.13 -10.69
N ASN A 167 13.08 15.14 -11.55
CA ASN A 167 13.34 16.27 -12.44
C ASN A 167 12.26 16.30 -13.53
N PHE A 168 11.27 17.18 -13.33
CA PHE A 168 10.10 17.21 -14.20
C PHE A 168 10.43 17.75 -15.60
N ASP A 169 11.40 18.66 -15.72
CA ASP A 169 11.88 19.17 -17.00
C ASP A 169 12.49 18.04 -17.86
N GLN A 170 13.35 17.21 -17.25
CA GLN A 170 13.87 16.00 -17.92
C GLN A 170 12.76 15.01 -18.27
N GLN A 171 11.79 14.82 -17.36
CA GLN A 171 10.65 13.96 -17.61
C GLN A 171 9.79 14.48 -18.77
N MET A 172 9.58 15.80 -18.89
CA MET A 172 8.86 16.42 -20.00
C MET A 172 9.61 16.31 -21.32
N HIS A 173 10.95 16.39 -21.33
CA HIS A 173 11.74 16.09 -22.54
C HIS A 173 11.56 14.65 -23.01
N ARG A 174 11.52 13.67 -22.10
CA ARG A 174 11.27 12.26 -22.45
C ARG A 174 9.83 12.05 -22.93
N TRP A 175 8.88 12.71 -22.27
CA TRP A 175 7.47 12.63 -22.62
C TRP A 175 7.16 13.29 -23.96
N SER A 176 7.76 14.42 -24.29
CA SER A 176 7.48 15.18 -25.51
C SER A 176 7.76 14.38 -26.78
N ILE A 177 8.77 13.50 -26.77
CA ILE A 177 9.08 12.59 -27.88
C ILE A 177 7.88 11.70 -28.23
N GLN A 178 7.05 11.35 -27.25
CA GLN A 178 5.84 10.53 -27.47
C GLN A 178 4.72 11.30 -28.20
N LEU A 179 4.82 12.64 -28.29
CA LEU A 179 3.84 13.48 -28.98
C LEU A 179 4.08 13.56 -30.48
N ALA A 180 5.29 13.27 -30.97
CA ALA A 180 5.64 13.39 -32.39
C ALA A 180 4.67 12.67 -33.35
N PRO A 181 4.19 11.43 -33.06
CA PRO A 181 3.21 10.77 -33.91
C PRO A 181 1.87 11.51 -34.02
N PHE A 182 1.57 12.44 -33.11
CA PHE A 182 0.30 13.14 -32.97
C PHE A 182 0.32 14.58 -33.50
N LEU A 183 1.43 15.03 -34.08
CA LEU A 183 1.49 16.32 -34.78
C LEU A 183 0.57 16.34 -36.00
N ASN A 184 0.46 15.19 -36.69
CA ASN A 184 -0.32 15.05 -37.93
C ASN A 184 -1.58 14.17 -37.77
N LYS A 185 -1.86 13.67 -36.57
CA LYS A 185 -3.07 12.85 -36.31
C LYS A 185 -3.68 13.17 -34.95
N LYS A 186 -5.01 13.06 -34.87
CA LYS A 186 -5.72 13.19 -33.60
C LYS A 186 -5.57 11.89 -32.78
N PRO A 187 -5.08 11.93 -31.52
CA PRO A 187 -5.05 10.75 -30.68
C PRO A 187 -6.47 10.23 -30.40
N SER A 188 -6.63 8.91 -30.42
CA SER A 188 -7.81 8.26 -29.86
C SER A 188 -7.89 8.50 -28.35
N ILE A 189 -9.07 8.27 -27.74
CA ILE A 189 -9.24 8.39 -26.27
C ILE A 189 -8.20 7.55 -25.51
N GLN A 190 -7.89 6.36 -26.03
CA GLN A 190 -6.95 5.45 -25.39
C GLN A 190 -5.50 5.95 -25.49
N GLU A 191 -5.10 6.47 -26.65
CA GLU A 191 -3.79 7.12 -26.83
C GLU A 191 -3.68 8.37 -25.97
N SER A 192 -4.73 9.21 -25.90
CA SER A 192 -4.73 10.40 -25.04
C SER A 192 -4.54 10.06 -23.56
N LEU A 193 -5.23 9.06 -23.05
CA LEU A 193 -5.07 8.61 -21.66
C LEU A 193 -3.67 8.04 -21.41
N ALA A 194 -3.12 7.30 -22.37
CA ALA A 194 -1.75 6.78 -22.28
C ALA A 194 -0.73 7.91 -22.24
N LEU A 195 -0.83 8.89 -23.14
CA LEU A 195 0.04 10.07 -23.14
C LEU A 195 -0.01 10.82 -21.81
N ILE A 196 -1.20 11.07 -21.28
CA ILE A 196 -1.36 11.80 -20.01
C ILE A 196 -0.76 11.00 -18.83
N ASN A 197 -1.00 9.70 -18.76
CA ASN A 197 -0.44 8.87 -17.68
C ASN A 197 1.08 8.73 -17.77
N ASN A 198 1.65 8.79 -18.99
CA ASN A 198 3.09 8.74 -19.22
C ASN A 198 3.82 10.04 -18.86
N MET A 199 3.11 11.11 -18.48
CA MET A 199 3.74 12.32 -17.93
C MET A 199 4.44 12.03 -16.60
N LEU A 200 3.86 11.14 -15.79
CA LEU A 200 4.47 10.61 -14.57
C LEU A 200 4.15 9.10 -14.46
N PRO A 201 4.93 8.26 -15.17
CA PRO A 201 4.69 6.83 -15.26
C PRO A 201 4.55 6.18 -13.88
N THR A 202 3.69 5.17 -13.79
CA THR A 202 3.37 4.41 -12.56
C THR A 202 2.68 5.17 -11.41
N ARG A 203 2.59 6.51 -11.48
CA ARG A 203 1.95 7.39 -10.46
C ARG A 203 0.67 8.06 -10.95
N MET A 204 0.48 8.18 -12.27
CA MET A 204 -0.75 8.71 -12.86
C MET A 204 -1.63 7.61 -13.46
N TRP A 205 -2.91 7.63 -13.08
CA TRP A 205 -3.89 6.60 -13.45
C TRP A 205 -5.22 7.21 -13.93
N VAL A 206 -5.11 8.25 -14.76
CA VAL A 206 -6.25 8.89 -15.42
C VAL A 206 -6.95 7.85 -16.30
N SER A 207 -8.22 7.60 -16.00
CA SER A 207 -9.04 6.60 -16.68
C SER A 207 -10.12 7.19 -17.58
N GLU A 208 -10.37 8.49 -17.47
CA GLU A 208 -11.44 9.23 -18.13
C GLU A 208 -10.85 10.52 -18.69
N LEU A 209 -11.36 10.94 -19.86
CA LEU A 209 -10.84 12.11 -20.56
C LEU A 209 -11.93 13.18 -20.65
N PRO A 210 -12.13 14.01 -19.60
CA PRO A 210 -12.99 15.18 -19.67
C PRO A 210 -12.56 16.13 -20.78
N TRP A 211 -13.50 16.92 -21.32
CA TRP A 211 -13.21 17.87 -22.40
C TRP A 211 -12.09 18.85 -22.05
N ARG A 212 -12.07 19.37 -20.81
CA ARG A 212 -11.01 20.28 -20.33
C ARG A 212 -9.62 19.65 -20.42
N LEU A 213 -9.52 18.37 -20.06
CA LEU A 213 -8.24 17.65 -20.09
C LEU A 213 -7.82 17.34 -21.53
N LYS A 214 -8.79 17.01 -22.39
CA LYS A 214 -8.57 16.84 -23.83
C LYS A 214 -8.04 18.13 -24.49
N ASP A 215 -8.60 19.27 -24.14
CA ASP A 215 -8.20 20.56 -24.70
C ASP A 215 -6.78 20.95 -24.25
N LYS A 216 -6.44 20.73 -22.98
CA LYS A 216 -5.07 20.92 -22.49
C LYS A 216 -4.06 20.00 -23.21
N LEU A 217 -4.41 18.73 -23.44
CA LEU A 217 -3.55 17.83 -24.23
C LEU A 217 -3.39 18.31 -25.67
N LYS A 218 -4.47 18.76 -26.31
CA LYS A 218 -4.42 19.31 -27.67
C LYS A 218 -3.52 20.54 -27.73
N ASN A 219 -3.61 21.43 -26.73
CA ASN A 219 -2.76 22.62 -26.63
C ASN A 219 -1.28 22.23 -26.49
N ALA A 220 -0.96 21.28 -25.61
CA ALA A 220 0.41 20.80 -25.43
C ALA A 220 0.97 20.18 -26.72
N ILE A 221 0.18 19.38 -27.46
CA ILE A 221 0.60 18.82 -28.76
C ILE A 221 0.87 19.93 -29.78
N ALA A 222 0.00 20.94 -29.87
CA ALA A 222 0.18 22.05 -30.81
C ALA A 222 1.46 22.85 -30.51
N LEU A 223 1.72 23.16 -29.24
CA LEU A 223 2.92 23.88 -28.83
C LEU A 223 4.19 23.04 -29.00
N TYR A 224 4.10 21.72 -28.86
CA TYR A 224 5.21 20.84 -29.21
C TYR A 224 5.52 20.86 -30.72
N GLY A 225 4.49 20.94 -31.57
CA GLY A 225 4.69 21.13 -33.02
C GLY A 225 5.45 22.41 -33.34
N ILE A 226 5.09 23.52 -32.71
CA ILE A 226 5.81 24.80 -32.86
C ILE A 226 7.26 24.67 -32.39
N TYR A 227 7.52 23.95 -31.29
CA TYR A 227 8.89 23.69 -30.83
C TYR A 227 9.72 22.89 -31.83
N GLU A 228 9.14 21.89 -32.50
CA GLU A 228 9.83 21.14 -33.55
C GLU A 228 10.05 21.98 -34.83
N GLU A 229 9.10 22.84 -35.21
CA GLU A 229 9.20 23.74 -36.37
C GLU A 229 10.22 24.87 -36.15
N ASP A 230 10.28 25.45 -34.94
CA ASP A 230 11.18 26.54 -34.58
C ASP A 230 12.58 26.07 -34.18
N LEU A 231 13.09 25.02 -34.86
CA LEU A 231 14.42 24.43 -34.64
C LEU A 231 14.77 24.19 -33.16
N LYS A 232 13.76 23.85 -32.34
CA LYS A 232 13.91 23.56 -30.92
C LYS A 232 14.39 24.75 -30.09
N SER A 233 13.92 25.96 -30.40
CA SER A 233 14.25 27.17 -29.65
C SER A 233 13.84 27.08 -28.17
N GLU A 234 14.56 27.81 -27.31
CA GLU A 234 14.30 27.86 -25.87
C GLU A 234 12.93 28.49 -25.55
N ASN A 235 12.51 29.49 -26.33
CA ASN A 235 11.22 30.16 -26.13
C ASN A 235 10.05 29.23 -26.46
N ALA A 236 10.14 28.48 -27.56
CA ALA A 236 9.13 27.49 -27.90
C ALA A 236 9.07 26.35 -26.86
N TRP A 237 10.22 25.92 -26.33
CA TRP A 237 10.27 24.97 -25.21
C TRP A 237 9.54 25.50 -23.97
N LYS A 238 9.79 26.76 -23.57
CA LYS A 238 9.12 27.37 -22.40
C LYS A 238 7.60 27.38 -22.55
N SER A 239 7.09 27.75 -23.73
CA SER A 239 5.65 27.74 -24.00
C SER A 239 5.06 26.32 -23.95
N PHE A 240 5.72 25.35 -24.57
CA PHE A 240 5.32 23.94 -24.49
C PHE A 240 5.35 23.42 -23.04
N TYR A 241 6.44 23.67 -22.31
CA TYR A 241 6.62 23.23 -20.93
C TYR A 241 5.53 23.78 -20.02
N HIS A 242 5.16 25.06 -20.16
CA HIS A 242 4.06 25.64 -19.40
C HIS A 242 2.72 24.91 -19.68
N ALA A 243 2.41 24.65 -20.95
CA ALA A 243 1.21 23.90 -21.30
C ALA A 243 1.23 22.44 -20.80
N ALA A 244 2.41 21.82 -20.77
CA ALA A 244 2.61 20.48 -20.20
C ALA A 244 2.40 20.49 -18.68
N VAL A 245 2.94 21.48 -17.95
CA VAL A 245 2.71 21.63 -16.51
C VAL A 245 1.23 21.82 -16.21
N GLU A 246 0.54 22.71 -16.93
CA GLU A 246 -0.90 22.91 -16.78
C GLU A 246 -1.73 21.62 -17.02
N LEU A 247 -1.34 20.83 -18.02
CA LEU A 247 -1.96 19.55 -18.31
C LEU A 247 -1.72 18.56 -17.17
N PHE A 248 -0.48 18.46 -16.69
CA PHE A 248 -0.07 17.58 -15.61
C PHE A 248 -0.82 17.90 -14.31
N GLU A 249 -0.82 19.16 -13.89
CA GLU A 249 -1.52 19.65 -12.70
C GLU A 249 -3.02 19.30 -12.73
N ALA A 250 -3.67 19.55 -13.87
CA ALA A 250 -5.08 19.22 -14.08
C ALA A 250 -5.33 17.70 -14.06
N ALA A 251 -4.43 16.90 -14.65
CA ALA A 251 -4.55 15.45 -14.71
C ALA A 251 -4.30 14.78 -13.35
N ALA A 252 -3.34 15.29 -12.60
CA ALA A 252 -2.94 14.79 -11.29
C ALA A 252 -3.84 15.33 -10.16
N ASN A 253 -4.74 16.28 -10.43
CA ASN A 253 -5.51 17.00 -9.41
C ASN A 253 -4.63 17.73 -8.38
N ASN A 254 -3.50 18.30 -8.83
CA ASN A 254 -2.55 19.05 -7.98
C ASN A 254 -1.99 18.26 -6.79
N ILE A 255 -1.93 16.92 -6.85
CA ILE A 255 -1.44 16.11 -5.74
C ILE A 255 0.09 16.09 -5.62
N TYR A 256 0.82 16.38 -6.70
CA TYR A 256 2.28 16.35 -6.74
C TYR A 256 2.83 17.78 -6.75
N PRO A 257 3.39 18.28 -5.62
CA PRO A 257 3.91 19.64 -5.52
C PRO A 257 5.24 19.80 -6.26
N PHE A 258 5.44 21.01 -6.79
CA PHE A 258 6.69 21.46 -7.41
C PHE A 258 7.56 22.24 -6.43
N ASN A 259 8.87 22.04 -6.54
CA ASN A 259 9.92 22.89 -5.97
C ASN A 259 10.85 23.31 -7.12
N GLY A 260 10.54 24.46 -7.73
CA GLY A 260 11.12 24.86 -9.02
C GLY A 260 10.73 23.88 -10.13
N LYS A 261 11.71 23.25 -10.77
CA LYS A 261 11.51 22.22 -11.82
C LYS A 261 11.46 20.79 -11.28
N MET A 262 11.56 20.61 -9.97
CA MET A 262 11.52 19.30 -9.33
C MET A 262 10.10 19.02 -8.82
N LEU A 263 9.60 17.81 -9.04
CA LEU A 263 8.57 17.27 -8.16
C LEU A 263 9.28 16.82 -6.87
N ASP A 264 8.82 17.34 -5.74
CA ASP A 264 9.47 17.17 -4.44
C ASP A 264 8.40 16.91 -3.38
N PHE A 265 8.21 15.65 -3.03
CA PHE A 265 7.13 15.22 -2.15
C PHE A 265 7.42 13.88 -1.47
N TYR A 266 6.65 13.57 -0.42
CA TYR A 266 6.78 12.32 0.30
C TYR A 266 5.61 11.38 -0.02
N GLU A 267 5.88 10.09 -0.11
CA GLU A 267 4.88 9.03 -0.23
C GLU A 267 4.96 8.11 0.98
N PHE A 268 3.81 7.66 1.50
CA PHE A 268 3.74 6.48 2.35
C PHE A 268 3.23 5.30 1.53
N THR A 269 3.99 4.22 1.41
CA THR A 269 3.60 3.03 0.65
C THR A 269 3.62 1.77 1.52
N ALA A 270 2.51 1.03 1.51
CA ALA A 270 2.35 -0.27 2.14
C ALA A 270 1.95 -1.34 1.11
N VAL A 271 2.55 -2.52 1.19
CA VAL A 271 2.21 -3.67 0.34
C VAL A 271 1.74 -4.82 1.21
N TYR A 272 0.51 -5.29 1.00
CA TYR A 272 -0.10 -6.39 1.77
C TYR A 272 -0.28 -7.64 0.92
N PRO A 273 -0.07 -8.85 1.47
CA PRO A 273 -0.51 -10.06 0.81
C PRO A 273 -2.04 -10.09 0.76
N VAL A 274 -2.60 -10.67 -0.31
CA VAL A 274 -4.05 -10.82 -0.44
C VAL A 274 -4.48 -12.25 -0.79
N GLY A 275 -5.62 -12.64 -0.23
CA GLY A 275 -6.39 -13.77 -0.71
C GLY A 275 -7.34 -13.34 -1.82
N THR A 276 -7.52 -14.17 -2.85
CA THR A 276 -8.38 -13.89 -4.00
C THR A 276 -9.46 -14.96 -4.17
N LEU A 277 -10.25 -14.84 -5.24
CA LEU A 277 -11.24 -15.83 -5.64
C LEU A 277 -10.61 -17.24 -5.66
N ASN A 278 -11.30 -18.22 -5.08
CA ASN A 278 -10.87 -19.61 -4.96
C ASN A 278 -10.97 -20.35 -6.29
N GLN A 279 -10.37 -19.78 -7.33
CA GLN A 279 -10.32 -20.26 -8.69
C GLN A 279 -8.95 -19.93 -9.29
N MET A 280 -8.62 -20.62 -10.36
CA MET A 280 -7.42 -20.39 -11.15
C MET A 280 -7.81 -19.85 -12.52
N ALA A 281 -6.99 -18.98 -13.09
CA ALA A 281 -7.05 -18.58 -14.49
C ALA A 281 -6.05 -19.40 -15.31
N LYS A 282 -6.37 -19.66 -16.58
CA LYS A 282 -5.41 -20.18 -17.55
C LYS A 282 -4.59 -19.03 -18.13
N TYR A 283 -3.27 -19.17 -18.11
CA TYR A 283 -2.32 -18.25 -18.73
C TYR A 283 -1.13 -19.06 -19.23
N ASP A 284 -0.84 -18.98 -20.53
CA ASP A 284 0.21 -19.77 -21.21
C ASP A 284 0.17 -21.27 -20.86
N GLY A 285 -1.04 -21.86 -20.94
CA GLY A 285 -1.30 -23.27 -20.59
C GLY A 285 -1.28 -23.60 -19.10
N ARG A 286 -0.77 -22.69 -18.26
CA ARG A 286 -0.55 -22.87 -16.82
C ARG A 286 -1.69 -22.25 -16.00
N ASN A 287 -1.78 -22.67 -14.74
CA ASN A 287 -2.79 -22.19 -13.80
C ASN A 287 -2.18 -21.12 -12.90
N ILE A 288 -2.73 -19.90 -12.91
CA ILE A 288 -2.38 -18.81 -11.97
C ILE A 288 -3.59 -18.44 -11.11
N PRO A 289 -3.42 -17.85 -9.91
CA PRO A 289 -4.54 -17.36 -9.11
C PRO A 289 -5.42 -16.36 -9.88
N LEU A 290 -6.75 -16.55 -9.83
CA LEU A 290 -7.68 -15.67 -10.53
C LEU A 290 -7.98 -14.40 -9.71
N TYR A 291 -7.91 -13.25 -10.38
CA TYR A 291 -8.37 -11.97 -9.83
C TYR A 291 -9.78 -11.69 -10.33
N PRO A 292 -10.74 -11.58 -9.41
CA PRO A 292 -12.05 -11.16 -9.82
C PRO A 292 -11.96 -9.68 -10.25
N CYS A 293 -12.64 -9.37 -11.37
CA CYS A 293 -13.11 -8.02 -11.67
C CYS A 293 -12.01 -6.97 -11.92
N PRO A 294 -11.10 -7.20 -12.89
CA PRO A 294 -10.10 -6.21 -13.22
C PRO A 294 -10.72 -4.86 -13.63
N GLY A 295 -10.04 -3.76 -13.30
CA GLY A 295 -10.41 -2.39 -13.64
C GLY A 295 -10.37 -1.40 -12.49
N LYS A 296 -10.77 -0.16 -12.78
CA LYS A 296 -10.95 0.92 -11.80
C LYS A 296 -12.26 0.73 -11.03
N ARG A 297 -12.23 0.78 -9.70
CA ARG A 297 -13.41 0.65 -8.82
C ARG A 297 -13.31 1.62 -7.66
N ASN A 298 -14.43 2.19 -7.27
CA ASN A 298 -14.53 2.98 -6.04
C ASN A 298 -14.91 2.08 -4.87
N LEU A 299 -14.55 2.48 -3.65
CA LEU A 299 -15.20 1.93 -2.46
C LEU A 299 -16.66 2.40 -2.47
N ILE A 300 -17.65 1.52 -2.32
CA ILE A 300 -19.06 1.95 -2.29
C ILE A 300 -19.79 1.37 -1.09
N HIS A 301 -20.92 1.98 -0.74
CA HIS A 301 -21.74 1.57 0.40
C HIS A 301 -22.10 0.08 0.36
N HIS A 302 -22.09 -0.54 1.54
CA HIS A 302 -22.68 -1.86 1.73
C HIS A 302 -24.18 -1.83 1.45
N GLN A 303 -24.70 -2.76 0.63
CA GLN A 303 -26.08 -2.74 0.15
C GLN A 303 -27.14 -2.63 1.25
N ARG A 304 -26.93 -3.34 2.37
CA ARG A 304 -27.91 -3.44 3.46
C ARG A 304 -27.78 -2.29 4.46
N THR A 305 -26.55 -2.05 4.91
CA THR A 305 -26.29 -1.09 5.99
C THR A 305 -26.02 0.33 5.49
N LYS A 306 -25.92 0.51 4.17
CA LYS A 306 -25.67 1.80 3.50
C LYS A 306 -24.42 2.53 4.00
N VAL A 307 -23.42 1.78 4.46
CA VAL A 307 -22.16 2.32 5.01
C VAL A 307 -20.90 1.81 4.31
N VAL A 308 -19.83 2.62 4.24
CA VAL A 308 -18.56 2.25 3.56
C VAL A 308 -17.59 1.47 4.46
N ASP A 309 -17.75 1.45 5.78
CA ASP A 309 -16.94 0.57 6.64
C ASP A 309 -17.85 -0.36 7.42
N HIS A 310 -18.63 -1.14 6.66
CA HIS A 310 -19.58 -2.10 7.19
C HIS A 310 -18.89 -3.10 8.12
N ILE A 311 -19.44 -3.25 9.32
CA ILE A 311 -19.06 -4.31 10.24
C ILE A 311 -20.20 -5.34 10.22
N PRO A 312 -19.93 -6.60 9.84
CA PRO A 312 -20.96 -7.63 9.81
C PRO A 312 -21.47 -7.97 11.21
N ASP A 313 -22.76 -8.24 11.29
CA ASP A 313 -23.44 -8.81 12.47
C ASP A 313 -22.99 -10.25 12.76
N LYS A 314 -22.50 -10.95 11.73
CA LYS A 314 -21.93 -12.29 11.84
C LYS A 314 -20.60 -12.25 12.60
N VAL A 315 -20.65 -12.75 13.84
CA VAL A 315 -19.52 -12.83 14.77
C VAL A 315 -18.27 -13.47 14.15
N CYS A 316 -18.39 -14.40 13.22
CA CYS A 316 -17.23 -15.07 12.60
C CYS A 316 -16.22 -14.12 11.91
N TYR A 317 -16.60 -12.88 11.60
CA TYR A 317 -15.76 -11.88 10.94
C TYR A 317 -15.02 -10.92 11.88
N GLY A 318 -14.98 -11.17 13.19
CA GLY A 318 -14.03 -10.45 14.05
C GLY A 318 -14.38 -9.01 14.39
N TYR A 319 -15.58 -8.53 14.05
CA TYR A 319 -15.92 -7.09 14.13
C TYR A 319 -14.91 -6.19 13.38
N LEU A 320 -14.28 -6.75 12.34
CA LEU A 320 -13.36 -6.05 11.45
C LEU A 320 -14.15 -5.44 10.28
N PRO A 321 -13.74 -4.27 9.78
CA PRO A 321 -14.48 -3.60 8.73
C PRO A 321 -14.37 -4.39 7.43
N TRP A 322 -15.46 -4.38 6.69
CA TRP A 322 -15.47 -4.66 5.27
C TRP A 322 -15.45 -3.30 4.58
N LEU A 323 -14.36 -3.03 3.88
CA LEU A 323 -14.39 -1.99 2.87
C LEU A 323 -15.23 -2.59 1.75
N PRO A 324 -16.47 -2.11 1.59
CA PRO A 324 -17.60 -2.90 1.19
C PRO A 324 -17.55 -3.02 -0.32
N TYR A 325 -18.70 -3.25 -0.92
CA TYR A 325 -18.74 -3.76 -2.26
C TYR A 325 -17.98 -2.88 -3.27
N MET A 326 -17.60 -3.53 -4.35
CA MET A 326 -17.37 -2.94 -5.64
C MET A 326 -18.33 -3.60 -6.61
N HIS A 327 -18.87 -2.81 -7.55
CA HIS A 327 -19.67 -3.37 -8.63
C HIS A 327 -18.78 -4.17 -9.59
N VAL A 328 -19.25 -5.37 -9.91
CA VAL A 328 -18.64 -6.33 -10.82
C VAL A 328 -19.70 -6.68 -11.85
N GLY A 329 -19.72 -5.94 -12.96
CA GLY A 329 -20.87 -5.98 -13.86
C GLY A 329 -22.15 -5.67 -13.08
N LYS A 330 -23.08 -6.63 -13.01
CA LYS A 330 -24.35 -6.53 -12.25
C LYS A 330 -24.25 -7.04 -10.80
N THR A 331 -23.17 -7.74 -10.42
CA THR A 331 -23.02 -8.38 -9.10
C THR A 331 -22.13 -7.54 -8.18
N LEU A 332 -22.37 -7.55 -6.88
CA LEU A 332 -21.59 -6.80 -5.89
C LEU A 332 -20.70 -7.75 -5.10
N HIS A 333 -19.39 -7.46 -5.06
CA HIS A 333 -18.39 -8.24 -4.31
C HIS A 333 -17.58 -7.33 -3.36
N ASN A 334 -17.21 -7.80 -2.16
CA ASN A 334 -16.47 -6.97 -1.21
C ASN A 334 -15.10 -6.59 -1.77
N SER A 335 -14.75 -5.30 -1.65
CA SER A 335 -13.47 -4.81 -2.15
C SER A 335 -12.32 -5.37 -1.33
N PHE A 336 -12.41 -5.26 0.00
CA PHE A 336 -11.45 -5.82 0.95
C PHE A 336 -12.16 -6.23 2.25
N HIS A 337 -11.90 -7.44 2.74
CA HIS A 337 -12.35 -7.84 4.07
C HIS A 337 -11.45 -8.89 4.73
N THR A 338 -11.61 -9.06 6.03
CA THR A 338 -10.92 -10.09 6.82
C THR A 338 -11.36 -11.52 6.47
N LEU A 339 -10.64 -12.50 7.01
CA LEU A 339 -10.98 -13.92 6.98
C LEU A 339 -12.25 -14.20 7.82
N TRP A 340 -13.12 -15.09 7.32
CA TRP A 340 -14.32 -15.55 8.06
C TRP A 340 -14.12 -16.88 8.79
N PHE A 341 -13.02 -17.58 8.48
CA PHE A 341 -12.72 -18.90 9.03
C PHE A 341 -11.67 -18.77 10.14
N GLN A 342 -11.72 -19.72 11.06
CA GLN A 342 -10.79 -19.79 12.18
C GLN A 342 -9.71 -20.84 11.86
N ASN A 343 -8.43 -20.47 11.90
CA ASN A 343 -7.37 -21.48 11.90
C ASN A 343 -7.19 -21.95 13.34
N ASN A 344 -7.63 -23.16 13.66
CA ASN A 344 -7.28 -23.81 14.92
C ASN A 344 -5.80 -24.20 14.86
N VAL A 345 -4.97 -23.59 15.70
CA VAL A 345 -3.50 -23.69 15.62
C VAL A 345 -3.03 -25.13 15.91
N LYS A 346 -3.72 -25.82 16.83
CA LYS A 346 -3.38 -27.21 17.20
C LYS A 346 -3.75 -28.21 16.11
N ARG A 347 -4.93 -28.08 15.51
CA ARG A 347 -5.50 -29.04 14.54
C ARG A 347 -4.94 -28.91 13.13
N ASN A 348 -4.52 -27.71 12.71
CA ASN A 348 -3.97 -27.54 11.37
C ASN A 348 -2.57 -28.17 11.26
N THR A 349 -2.38 -28.99 10.23
CA THR A 349 -1.14 -29.73 9.99
C THR A 349 -0.06 -28.86 9.36
N PHE A 350 -0.44 -27.81 8.64
CA PHE A 350 0.50 -26.92 7.95
C PHE A 350 1.01 -25.75 8.80
N ILE A 351 0.50 -25.59 10.02
CA ILE A 351 1.02 -24.60 10.97
C ILE A 351 2.25 -25.22 11.65
N PRO A 352 3.41 -24.55 11.64
CA PRO A 352 4.63 -25.07 12.24
C PRO A 352 4.46 -25.40 13.74
N LYS A 353 5.22 -26.38 14.26
CA LYS A 353 5.05 -26.87 15.64
C LYS A 353 5.35 -25.76 16.65
N GLU A 354 6.39 -24.99 16.40
CA GLU A 354 6.87 -23.83 17.15
C GLU A 354 5.78 -22.74 17.30
N TRP A 355 4.88 -22.61 16.32
CA TRP A 355 3.78 -21.63 16.36
C TRP A 355 2.61 -22.09 17.26
N LYS A 356 2.47 -23.39 17.51
CA LYS A 356 1.32 -23.97 18.23
C LYS A 356 1.29 -23.64 19.71
N GLN A 357 2.44 -23.28 20.28
CA GLN A 357 2.59 -22.91 21.69
C GLN A 357 2.84 -21.41 21.89
N ASN A 358 2.57 -20.59 20.87
CA ASN A 358 2.83 -19.17 20.93
C ASN A 358 2.05 -18.48 22.07
N THR A 359 2.80 -17.93 23.03
CA THR A 359 2.31 -17.08 24.13
C THR A 359 2.72 -15.62 23.96
N LYS A 360 3.46 -15.29 22.89
CA LYS A 360 4.00 -13.94 22.65
C LYS A 360 2.85 -12.92 22.67
N ASN A 361 2.98 -11.92 23.54
CA ASN A 361 2.00 -10.84 23.75
C ASN A 361 0.65 -11.29 24.34
N SER A 362 0.56 -12.50 24.88
CA SER A 362 -0.62 -13.02 25.56
C SER A 362 -0.86 -12.30 26.88
N ARG A 363 -2.06 -11.76 27.07
CA ARG A 363 -2.43 -11.13 28.35
C ARG A 363 -2.62 -12.16 29.47
N THR A 364 -2.95 -13.40 29.14
CA THR A 364 -3.19 -14.47 30.11
C THR A 364 -1.97 -15.38 30.31
N GLY A 365 -0.88 -15.15 29.57
CA GLY A 365 0.28 -16.03 29.53
C GLY A 365 0.04 -17.40 28.86
N LYS A 366 -1.20 -17.71 28.47
CA LYS A 366 -1.55 -19.00 27.85
C LYS A 366 -1.24 -19.00 26.35
N PRO A 367 -1.09 -20.17 25.72
CA PRO A 367 -1.01 -20.29 24.27
C PRO A 367 -2.33 -19.97 23.59
N TYR A 368 -2.27 -19.30 22.45
CA TYR A 368 -3.45 -18.96 21.67
C TYR A 368 -4.01 -20.18 20.89
N PRO A 369 -5.31 -20.48 21.00
CA PRO A 369 -5.92 -21.61 20.29
C PRO A 369 -6.22 -21.32 18.82
N TYR A 370 -6.32 -20.05 18.42
CA TYR A 370 -6.67 -19.63 17.07
C TYR A 370 -5.70 -18.61 16.47
N LEU A 371 -5.65 -18.61 15.14
CA LEU A 371 -4.82 -17.73 14.32
C LEU A 371 -5.61 -17.23 13.11
N TRP A 372 -5.60 -15.92 12.89
CA TRP A 372 -5.93 -15.33 11.59
C TRP A 372 -4.65 -15.31 10.76
N LEU A 373 -4.51 -16.30 9.88
CA LEU A 373 -3.45 -16.41 8.91
C LEU A 373 -4.08 -16.39 7.53
N LEU A 374 -3.61 -15.51 6.65
CA LEU A 374 -4.05 -15.41 5.27
C LEU A 374 -3.39 -16.50 4.42
N SER A 375 -4.11 -17.04 3.43
CA SER A 375 -3.52 -17.72 2.28
C SER A 375 -3.40 -16.72 1.12
N ARG A 376 -2.18 -16.38 0.71
CA ARG A 376 -1.95 -15.59 -0.50
C ARG A 376 -2.47 -16.38 -1.71
N GLY A 377 -3.36 -15.77 -2.50
CA GLY A 377 -4.03 -16.45 -3.61
C GLY A 377 -5.38 -17.09 -3.29
N PRO A 378 -5.78 -18.18 -3.97
CA PRO A 378 -7.18 -18.61 -4.04
C PRO A 378 -7.75 -19.09 -2.70
N MET A 379 -8.74 -18.35 -2.16
CA MET A 379 -9.42 -18.66 -0.89
C MET A 379 -10.87 -18.15 -0.75
N SER A 380 -11.35 -17.32 -1.68
CA SER A 380 -12.63 -16.61 -1.57
C SER A 380 -13.73 -17.13 -2.49
N HIS A 381 -14.98 -16.74 -2.27
CA HIS A 381 -16.06 -16.88 -3.27
C HIS A 381 -16.20 -15.62 -4.16
N GLY A 382 -15.24 -14.69 -4.12
CA GLY A 382 -15.19 -13.53 -5.01
C GLY A 382 -14.64 -12.25 -4.41
N CYS A 383 -14.29 -12.24 -3.12
CA CYS A 383 -13.76 -11.06 -2.44
C CYS A 383 -12.23 -11.06 -2.39
N THR A 384 -11.64 -9.89 -2.16
CA THR A 384 -10.22 -9.77 -1.80
C THR A 384 -10.09 -9.84 -0.29
N HIS A 385 -9.28 -10.76 0.21
CA HIS A 385 -9.00 -10.89 1.63
C HIS A 385 -7.70 -10.22 2.01
N VAL A 386 -7.71 -9.56 3.15
CA VAL A 386 -6.52 -9.04 3.80
C VAL A 386 -6.48 -9.57 5.22
N ASN A 387 -5.30 -9.66 5.78
CA ASN A 387 -5.08 -10.09 7.16
C ASN A 387 -5.72 -9.09 8.15
N ALA A 388 -6.05 -9.53 9.37
CA ALA A 388 -6.89 -8.79 10.31
C ALA A 388 -6.29 -7.44 10.78
N GLY A 389 -4.99 -7.41 11.04
CA GLY A 389 -4.26 -6.19 11.34
C GLY A 389 -4.12 -5.30 10.11
N HIS A 390 -3.82 -5.90 8.94
CA HIS A 390 -3.66 -5.15 7.70
C HIS A 390 -4.95 -4.51 7.19
N ILE A 391 -6.12 -5.12 7.37
CA ILE A 391 -7.40 -4.46 7.05
C ILE A 391 -7.70 -3.30 8.01
N SER A 392 -7.24 -3.38 9.26
CA SER A 392 -7.38 -2.28 10.23
C SER A 392 -6.40 -1.15 9.94
N GLU A 393 -5.18 -1.47 9.51
CA GLU A 393 -4.20 -0.49 9.01
C GLU A 393 -4.67 0.18 7.72
N LEU A 394 -5.18 -0.60 6.76
CA LEU A 394 -5.79 -0.07 5.55
C LEU A 394 -6.90 0.92 5.90
N ARG A 395 -7.83 0.55 6.81
CA ARG A 395 -8.88 1.48 7.25
C ARG A 395 -8.32 2.73 7.95
N GLN A 396 -7.20 2.62 8.68
CA GLN A 396 -6.53 3.78 9.30
C GLN A 396 -6.02 4.77 8.25
N MET A 397 -5.50 4.28 7.12
CA MET A 397 -4.99 5.12 6.03
C MET A 397 -6.07 5.88 5.26
N LEU A 398 -7.33 5.41 5.32
CA LEU A 398 -8.46 6.01 4.62
C LEU A 398 -9.12 7.16 5.40
N PRO A 399 -9.91 8.02 4.74
CA PRO A 399 -10.62 9.12 5.41
C PRO A 399 -11.47 8.66 6.60
N SER A 400 -11.55 9.50 7.63
CA SER A 400 -12.44 9.28 8.77
C SER A 400 -13.89 9.49 8.39
N ASP A 401 -14.16 10.46 7.51
CA ASP A 401 -15.50 10.77 7.01
C ASP A 401 -15.98 9.70 6.04
N GLU A 402 -17.15 9.16 6.32
CA GLU A 402 -17.83 8.19 5.49
C GLU A 402 -18.19 8.76 4.11
N LYS A 403 -18.48 10.05 4.00
CA LYS A 403 -18.80 10.70 2.71
C LYS A 403 -17.60 10.81 1.79
N ALA A 404 -16.38 10.77 2.34
CA ALA A 404 -15.15 10.83 1.57
C ALA A 404 -14.71 9.46 1.05
N LEU A 405 -15.03 8.38 1.76
CA LEU A 405 -14.63 7.02 1.39
C LEU A 405 -15.05 6.61 -0.05
N PRO A 406 -16.24 6.98 -0.58
CA PRO A 406 -16.61 6.62 -1.95
C PRO A 406 -15.79 7.26 -3.06
N LYS A 407 -14.98 8.26 -2.72
CA LYS A 407 -14.07 8.91 -3.66
C LYS A 407 -12.72 8.18 -3.76
N VAL A 408 -12.43 7.27 -2.82
CA VAL A 408 -11.21 6.44 -2.87
C VAL A 408 -11.34 5.41 -3.98
N VAL A 409 -10.31 5.36 -4.83
CA VAL A 409 -10.27 4.49 -6.00
C VAL A 409 -9.29 3.33 -5.78
N THR A 410 -9.67 2.18 -6.31
CA THR A 410 -8.89 0.96 -6.37
C THR A 410 -8.69 0.56 -7.82
N TYR A 411 -7.49 0.16 -8.17
CA TYR A 411 -7.10 -0.26 -9.51
C TYR A 411 -6.74 -1.74 -9.46
N ARG A 412 -7.45 -2.55 -10.24
CA ARG A 412 -7.29 -4.00 -10.24
C ARG A 412 -6.74 -4.46 -11.58
N ASN A 413 -5.50 -4.93 -11.59
CA ASN A 413 -4.93 -5.51 -12.78
C ASN A 413 -5.64 -6.80 -13.19
N LYS A 414 -5.51 -7.18 -14.47
CA LYS A 414 -5.84 -8.56 -14.89
C LYS A 414 -4.95 -9.53 -14.13
N SER A 415 -5.42 -10.77 -13.92
CA SER A 415 -4.70 -11.79 -13.13
C SER A 415 -3.27 -12.06 -13.62
N ASN A 416 -3.05 -11.95 -14.93
CA ASN A 416 -1.75 -12.14 -15.56
C ASN A 416 -0.92 -10.86 -15.66
N HIS A 417 -1.40 -9.71 -15.17
CA HIS A 417 -0.70 -8.43 -15.24
C HIS A 417 -0.17 -8.00 -13.87
N PHE A 418 1.06 -7.52 -13.84
CA PHE A 418 1.77 -7.08 -12.63
C PHE A 418 1.41 -5.66 -12.21
N ASP A 419 1.52 -5.38 -10.92
CA ASP A 419 1.67 -4.01 -10.42
C ASP A 419 3.16 -3.67 -10.55
N VAL A 420 3.47 -2.77 -11.47
CA VAL A 420 4.81 -2.25 -11.72
C VAL A 420 4.80 -0.80 -11.27
N PHE A 421 5.73 -0.46 -10.39
CA PHE A 421 5.77 0.83 -9.71
C PHE A 421 7.21 1.23 -9.44
N ASP A 422 7.53 2.50 -9.64
CA ASP A 422 8.82 3.08 -9.25
C ASP A 422 8.71 3.51 -7.78
N ILE A 423 9.15 2.64 -6.86
CA ILE A 423 8.83 2.76 -5.43
C ILE A 423 9.42 4.01 -4.76
N ASP A 424 10.61 4.45 -5.20
CA ASP A 424 11.38 5.54 -4.60
C ASP A 424 11.55 6.76 -5.52
N GLY A 425 11.08 6.67 -6.77
CA GLY A 425 11.10 7.80 -7.71
C GLY A 425 12.41 7.95 -8.47
N ASP A 426 13.26 6.93 -8.51
CA ASP A 426 14.55 6.96 -9.20
C ASP A 426 14.44 6.76 -10.73
N GLY A 427 13.23 6.49 -11.24
CA GLY A 427 12.94 6.23 -12.64
C GLY A 427 13.17 4.78 -13.07
N ARG A 428 13.40 3.85 -12.14
CA ARG A 428 13.62 2.41 -12.39
C ARG A 428 12.48 1.61 -11.76
N PRO A 429 11.37 1.39 -12.49
CA PRO A 429 10.22 0.71 -11.93
C PRO A 429 10.52 -0.75 -11.62
N GLU A 430 9.84 -1.29 -10.60
CA GLU A 430 9.94 -2.69 -10.19
C GLU A 430 8.58 -3.36 -10.14
N VAL A 431 8.58 -4.69 -10.23
CA VAL A 431 7.39 -5.48 -9.90
C VAL A 431 7.20 -5.45 -8.39
N MET A 432 6.02 -5.05 -7.93
CA MET A 432 5.72 -5.00 -6.50
C MET A 432 5.46 -6.41 -5.95
N GLY A 433 6.01 -6.71 -4.78
CA GLY A 433 5.82 -7.97 -4.07
C GLY A 433 5.88 -7.80 -2.55
N VAL A 434 5.67 -8.91 -1.84
CA VAL A 434 5.73 -8.96 -0.37
C VAL A 434 6.28 -10.30 0.09
N LYS A 435 7.13 -10.30 1.13
CA LYS A 435 7.74 -11.48 1.72
C LYS A 435 6.75 -12.26 2.60
N TYR A 436 5.76 -12.84 1.95
CA TYR A 436 4.70 -13.62 2.58
C TYR A 436 4.43 -14.89 1.76
N TYR A 437 4.78 -16.05 2.33
CA TYR A 437 4.89 -17.33 1.61
C TYR A 437 3.86 -18.37 2.05
N HIS A 438 2.74 -17.94 2.64
CA HIS A 438 1.66 -18.86 2.99
C HIS A 438 0.61 -18.95 1.89
N ALA A 439 0.46 -20.14 1.31
CA ALA A 439 -0.69 -20.50 0.48
C ALA A 439 -1.24 -21.87 0.87
N TYR A 440 -2.54 -21.95 1.12
CA TYR A 440 -3.24 -23.19 1.47
C TYR A 440 -4.64 -23.23 0.86
N SER A 441 -5.20 -24.43 0.72
CA SER A 441 -6.55 -24.65 0.20
C SER A 441 -7.58 -24.66 1.33
N LEU A 442 -8.84 -24.40 0.97
CA LEU A 442 -9.98 -24.64 1.86
C LEU A 442 -10.70 -25.95 1.49
N LYS A 443 -11.07 -26.76 2.48
CA LYS A 443 -11.97 -27.92 2.36
C LYS A 443 -13.16 -27.70 3.30
N HIS A 444 -14.39 -27.76 2.78
CA HIS A 444 -15.62 -27.41 3.53
C HIS A 444 -15.52 -26.07 4.28
N LYS A 445 -15.02 -25.03 3.61
CA LYS A 445 -14.80 -23.67 4.17
C LYS A 445 -13.81 -23.61 5.35
N LYS A 446 -13.00 -24.66 5.56
CA LYS A 446 -11.96 -24.71 6.59
C LYS A 446 -10.57 -24.84 5.95
N PRO A 447 -9.53 -24.25 6.54
CA PRO A 447 -8.14 -24.46 6.13
C PRO A 447 -7.81 -25.95 6.08
N TYR A 448 -7.07 -26.40 5.04
CA TYR A 448 -6.82 -27.82 4.81
C TYR A 448 -5.34 -28.14 4.59
N LYS A 449 -4.82 -27.98 3.37
CA LYS A 449 -3.43 -28.32 3.02
C LYS A 449 -2.73 -27.16 2.34
N ARG A 450 -1.41 -27.05 2.50
CA ARG A 450 -0.58 -26.11 1.77
C ARG A 450 -0.67 -26.38 0.27
N ARG A 451 -0.66 -25.29 -0.52
CA ARG A 451 -0.56 -25.33 -1.98
C ARG A 451 0.91 -25.35 -2.41
N ALA A 452 1.77 -24.74 -1.61
CA ALA A 452 3.22 -24.77 -1.75
C ALA A 452 3.87 -24.82 -0.35
N PRO A 453 5.09 -25.35 -0.23
CA PRO A 453 5.96 -25.09 0.90
C PRO A 453 6.07 -23.58 1.18
N ALA A 454 6.31 -23.19 2.44
CA ALA A 454 6.41 -21.76 2.80
C ALA A 454 7.87 -21.28 2.80
N ASP A 455 8.61 -21.69 1.78
CA ASP A 455 9.90 -21.12 1.42
C ASP A 455 9.73 -20.28 0.15
N ARG A 456 10.52 -19.22 0.00
CA ARG A 456 10.42 -18.26 -1.09
C ARG A 456 10.45 -18.91 -2.48
N LYS A 457 11.35 -19.88 -2.72
CA LYS A 457 11.55 -20.50 -4.04
C LYS A 457 10.37 -21.37 -4.45
N SER A 458 9.96 -22.30 -3.59
CA SER A 458 8.83 -23.19 -3.86
C SER A 458 7.52 -22.41 -3.97
N PHE A 459 7.34 -21.42 -3.11
CA PHE A 459 6.17 -20.56 -3.12
C PHE A 459 6.06 -19.76 -4.43
N TYR A 460 7.15 -19.15 -4.90
CA TYR A 460 7.15 -18.40 -6.17
C TYR A 460 7.02 -19.28 -7.40
N LYS A 461 7.56 -20.50 -7.37
CA LYS A 461 7.30 -21.48 -8.43
C LYS A 461 5.81 -21.81 -8.54
N TRP A 462 5.08 -21.85 -7.42
CA TRP A 462 3.63 -22.03 -7.45
C TRP A 462 2.88 -20.76 -7.87
N LEU A 463 3.28 -19.59 -7.36
CA LEU A 463 2.57 -18.33 -7.54
C LEU A 463 2.75 -17.73 -8.95
N TYR A 464 3.99 -17.67 -9.43
CA TYR A 464 4.34 -17.04 -10.72
C TYR A 464 4.46 -18.06 -11.85
N VAL A 465 4.73 -19.33 -11.52
CA VAL A 465 4.84 -20.48 -12.43
C VAL A 465 6.07 -20.46 -13.38
N ASN A 466 6.35 -19.35 -14.06
CA ASN A 466 7.51 -19.13 -14.95
C ASN A 466 7.67 -17.64 -15.29
N GLY A 467 8.62 -17.35 -16.19
CA GLY A 467 8.90 -15.99 -16.69
C GLY A 467 9.70 -15.15 -15.71
N TYR A 468 10.51 -15.82 -14.87
CA TYR A 468 11.40 -15.16 -13.93
C TYR A 468 12.65 -16.00 -13.70
N ARG A 469 13.72 -15.32 -13.28
CA ARG A 469 15.02 -15.88 -12.91
C ARG A 469 15.53 -15.23 -11.63
N TYR A 470 16.49 -15.89 -10.98
CA TYR A 470 17.25 -15.27 -9.90
C TYR A 470 18.51 -14.63 -10.47
N ASP A 471 18.84 -13.43 -10.01
CA ASP A 471 20.14 -12.81 -10.28
C ASP A 471 21.23 -13.34 -9.33
N ALA A 472 22.47 -12.84 -9.49
CA ALA A 472 23.62 -13.25 -8.69
C ALA A 472 23.45 -12.97 -7.18
N ASP A 473 22.68 -11.95 -6.83
CA ASP A 473 22.42 -11.52 -5.45
C ASP A 473 21.17 -12.21 -4.87
N GLY A 474 20.58 -13.15 -5.61
CA GLY A 474 19.36 -13.86 -5.24
C GLY A 474 18.09 -12.98 -5.30
N GLY A 475 18.18 -11.80 -5.91
CA GLY A 475 17.05 -11.00 -6.36
C GLY A 475 16.28 -11.74 -7.46
N LEU A 476 15.01 -11.40 -7.63
CA LEU A 476 14.14 -12.04 -8.62
C LEU A 476 13.87 -11.04 -9.74
N VAL A 477 14.10 -11.46 -10.98
CA VAL A 477 13.91 -10.65 -12.18
C VAL A 477 12.89 -11.33 -13.07
N PHE A 478 11.88 -10.60 -13.52
CA PHE A 478 10.90 -11.09 -14.49
C PHE A 478 11.37 -10.79 -15.91
N ASP A 479 11.27 -11.80 -16.77
CA ASP A 479 11.64 -11.64 -18.18
C ASP A 479 10.68 -10.65 -18.86
N GLN A 480 9.39 -10.76 -18.54
CA GLN A 480 8.33 -9.84 -18.97
C GLN A 480 7.30 -9.61 -17.86
N ALA A 481 6.94 -8.34 -17.65
CA ALA A 481 5.89 -7.92 -16.74
C ALA A 481 4.85 -7.04 -17.45
N PRO A 482 3.82 -7.64 -18.09
CA PRO A 482 2.71 -6.85 -18.63
C PRO A 482 1.93 -6.19 -17.49
N THR A 483 1.55 -4.93 -17.67
CA THR A 483 0.70 -4.17 -16.75
C THR A 483 -0.72 -4.01 -17.29
N SER A 484 -1.63 -3.47 -16.48
CA SER A 484 -2.91 -3.00 -17.01
C SER A 484 -2.94 -1.49 -17.10
N ARG A 485 -3.60 -0.99 -18.16
CA ARG A 485 -4.09 0.38 -18.23
C ARG A 485 -5.59 0.41 -18.04
N PHE A 486 -6.12 1.54 -17.58
CA PHE A 486 -7.53 1.67 -17.20
C PHE A 486 -8.25 2.66 -18.11
N VAL A 487 -9.37 2.24 -18.69
CA VAL A 487 -10.25 3.13 -19.47
C VAL A 487 -11.66 2.98 -18.92
N ARG A 488 -12.20 4.09 -18.41
CA ARG A 488 -13.39 4.13 -17.55
C ARG A 488 -13.24 3.10 -16.42
N LYS A 489 -14.10 2.09 -16.38
CA LYS A 489 -14.09 1.02 -15.37
C LYS A 489 -13.28 -0.21 -15.80
N ASN A 490 -12.80 -0.31 -17.03
CA ASN A 490 -12.22 -1.55 -17.56
C ASN A 490 -10.70 -1.54 -17.53
N ALA A 491 -10.09 -2.72 -17.37
CA ALA A 491 -8.65 -2.90 -17.51
C ALA A 491 -8.30 -3.51 -18.87
N TYR A 492 -7.32 -2.93 -19.54
CA TYR A 492 -6.77 -3.39 -20.82
C TYR A 492 -5.28 -3.70 -20.65
N LYS A 493 -4.68 -4.40 -21.63
CA LYS A 493 -3.22 -4.57 -21.64
C LYS A 493 -2.57 -3.18 -21.74
N GLY A 494 -1.69 -2.89 -20.78
CA GLY A 494 -0.85 -1.70 -20.75
C GLY A 494 0.53 -2.00 -21.32
N GLU A 495 1.53 -1.31 -20.78
CA GLU A 495 2.94 -1.52 -21.10
C GLU A 495 3.41 -2.90 -20.65
N THR A 496 4.40 -3.45 -21.35
CA THR A 496 5.11 -4.65 -20.93
C THR A 496 6.55 -4.27 -20.65
N TYR A 497 6.94 -4.37 -19.39
CA TYR A 497 8.32 -4.15 -18.96
C TYR A 497 9.12 -5.43 -19.16
N GLU A 498 10.39 -5.31 -19.52
CA GLU A 498 11.28 -6.44 -19.74
C GLU A 498 12.43 -6.41 -18.74
N ASN A 499 12.92 -7.58 -18.34
CA ASN A 499 14.07 -7.72 -17.42
C ASN A 499 13.91 -6.89 -16.13
N ILE A 500 12.72 -6.88 -15.56
CA ILE A 500 12.35 -5.98 -14.47
C ILE A 500 12.51 -6.69 -13.10
N PRO A 501 13.20 -6.07 -12.12
CA PRO A 501 13.38 -6.67 -10.81
C PRO A 501 12.09 -6.68 -9.98
N LEU A 502 12.05 -7.55 -8.97
CA LEU A 502 11.01 -7.61 -7.96
C LEU A 502 11.43 -6.79 -6.73
N TYR A 503 10.64 -5.76 -6.40
CA TYR A 503 10.69 -5.13 -5.08
C TYR A 503 9.88 -5.97 -4.09
N GLU A 504 10.53 -6.54 -3.08
CA GLU A 504 9.89 -7.40 -2.07
C GLU A 504 9.76 -6.68 -0.73
N ALA A 505 8.60 -6.09 -0.49
CA ALA A 505 8.31 -5.47 0.80
C ALA A 505 8.39 -6.49 1.95
N GLU A 506 8.97 -6.09 3.07
CA GLU A 506 8.93 -6.88 4.30
C GLU A 506 7.49 -7.09 4.78
N TYR A 507 7.19 -8.29 5.29
CA TYR A 507 5.91 -8.51 5.93
C TYR A 507 5.85 -7.78 7.27
N THR A 508 5.02 -6.75 7.38
CA THR A 508 4.90 -6.00 8.63
C THR A 508 4.03 -6.74 9.65
N PRO A 509 4.49 -6.87 10.91
CA PRO A 509 3.68 -7.44 11.98
C PRO A 509 2.34 -6.74 12.15
N GLU A 510 1.27 -7.52 12.30
CA GLU A 510 -0.08 -7.00 12.45
C GLU A 510 -0.32 -6.43 13.85
N THR A 511 -0.63 -5.12 13.94
CA THR A 511 -0.80 -4.41 15.21
C THR A 511 -2.27 -4.13 15.53
N LEU A 512 -2.81 -4.86 16.51
CA LEU A 512 -4.17 -4.70 17.02
C LEU A 512 -4.21 -4.81 18.55
N GLN A 513 -5.24 -4.24 19.18
CA GLN A 513 -5.62 -4.55 20.55
C GLN A 513 -7.06 -5.06 20.62
N PHE A 514 -7.25 -6.23 21.22
CA PHE A 514 -8.59 -6.77 21.50
C PHE A 514 -9.21 -6.19 22.77
N TYR A 515 -10.53 -6.00 22.77
CA TYR A 515 -11.28 -5.55 23.93
C TYR A 515 -12.63 -6.28 24.03
N ASN A 516 -13.29 -6.16 25.18
CA ASN A 516 -14.61 -6.74 25.40
C ASN A 516 -15.64 -6.29 24.34
N ARG A 517 -16.69 -7.10 24.13
CA ARG A 517 -17.70 -6.82 23.11
C ARG A 517 -18.38 -5.48 23.33
N MET A 518 -18.50 -4.72 22.24
CA MET A 518 -19.20 -3.44 22.18
C MET A 518 -20.18 -3.43 21.00
N PRO A 519 -21.22 -2.59 21.04
CA PRO A 519 -22.14 -2.43 19.91
C PRO A 519 -21.40 -2.02 18.63
N ILE A 520 -21.87 -2.48 17.46
CA ILE A 520 -21.27 -2.15 16.16
C ILE A 520 -21.06 -0.64 15.95
N PRO A 521 -22.01 0.26 16.29
CA PRO A 521 -21.79 1.70 16.17
C PRO A 521 -20.56 2.19 16.94
N PHE A 522 -20.33 1.68 18.15
CA PHE A 522 -19.14 1.99 18.94
C PHE A 522 -17.87 1.51 18.25
N VAL A 523 -17.84 0.27 17.77
CA VAL A 523 -16.67 -0.32 17.10
C VAL A 523 -16.33 0.47 15.83
N ARG A 524 -17.34 0.87 15.06
CA ARG A 524 -17.16 1.66 13.84
C ARG A 524 -16.61 3.04 14.15
N GLU A 525 -17.19 3.75 15.12
CA GLU A 525 -16.74 5.10 15.49
C GLU A 525 -15.29 5.10 16.00
N LEU A 526 -14.90 4.09 16.78
CA LEU A 526 -13.53 3.96 17.28
C LEU A 526 -12.47 3.81 16.18
N ARG A 527 -12.85 3.37 14.97
CA ARG A 527 -11.93 3.25 13.81
C ARG A 527 -11.77 4.55 13.02
N ARG A 528 -12.61 5.55 13.30
CA ARG A 528 -12.66 6.84 12.60
C ARG A 528 -11.89 7.94 13.34
N ILE A 529 -11.42 7.64 14.56
CA ILE A 529 -10.68 8.58 15.40
C ILE A 529 -9.48 9.19 14.66
N SER A 530 -9.45 10.51 14.63
CA SER A 530 -8.41 11.36 14.06
C SER A 530 -8.53 12.75 14.68
N SER A 531 -7.42 13.48 14.81
CA SER A 531 -7.40 14.87 15.27
C SER A 531 -8.12 15.83 14.31
N THR A 532 -8.38 15.38 13.09
CA THR A 532 -9.06 16.15 12.02
C THR A 532 -10.53 15.76 11.81
N TYR A 533 -11.07 14.89 12.67
CA TYR A 533 -12.44 14.40 12.56
C TYR A 533 -13.15 14.52 13.91
N ASP A 534 -14.32 15.18 13.90
CA ASP A 534 -15.15 15.31 15.09
C ASP A 534 -15.86 13.97 15.37
N HIS A 535 -15.32 13.21 16.32
CA HIS A 535 -15.85 11.89 16.66
C HIS A 535 -17.08 11.99 17.55
N ASN A 536 -18.00 11.05 17.35
CA ASN A 536 -19.24 10.99 18.12
C ASN A 536 -18.97 10.48 19.55
N ARG A 537 -18.67 11.41 20.47
CA ARG A 537 -18.40 11.14 21.89
C ARG A 537 -19.58 10.43 22.58
N LYS A 538 -20.82 10.73 22.21
CA LYS A 538 -22.03 10.03 22.69
C LYS A 538 -21.98 8.53 22.36
N VAL A 539 -21.67 8.19 21.11
CA VAL A 539 -21.52 6.80 20.66
C VAL A 539 -20.39 6.10 21.41
N LEU A 540 -19.28 6.80 21.68
CA LEU A 540 -18.15 6.30 22.47
C LEU A 540 -18.40 6.32 23.99
N LYS A 541 -19.54 6.85 24.45
CA LYS A 541 -19.89 7.01 25.86
C LYS A 541 -18.86 7.84 26.65
N LEU A 542 -18.29 8.87 26.00
CA LEU A 542 -17.26 9.77 26.52
C LEU A 542 -17.80 11.18 26.86
N ASP A 543 -19.09 11.43 26.68
CA ASP A 543 -19.70 12.66 27.19
C ASP A 543 -19.67 12.65 28.72
N LYS A 544 -19.37 13.81 29.32
CA LYS A 544 -19.46 13.98 30.76
C LYS A 544 -20.93 13.74 31.15
N LYS A 545 -21.16 12.80 32.07
CA LYS A 545 -22.42 12.70 32.79
C LYS A 545 -22.49 13.82 33.82
#